data_AF-U4TI87-F1
#
_entry.id   AF-U4TI87-F1
#
_cell.length_a   1.000
_cell.length_b   1.000
_cell.length_c   1.000
_cell.angle_alpha   90.00
_cell.angle_beta   90.00
_cell.angle_gamma   90.00
#
_symmetry.space_group_name_H-M   'P 1'
#
loop_
_entity.id
_entity.type
_entity.pdbx_description
1 polymer ?
#
loop_
_entity_poly.entity_id
_entity_poly.type
_entity_poly.pdbx_seq_one_letter_code
_entity_poly.pdbx_strand_id
1 'polypeptide(L)'
;MSQLNITVIGATGMAGSAIVQEAVKRGHTVTAMARSENDLAALAKKVAGIHTMAVDAFQVPAEDWHAADAVVDAFATDPAHAYLHIDLATRLVAELRGTNKPRVVFILGAGSLQTGADHHLVVDDLRKLPGSDQFIAIPESQYIELQFLRSVKNVNWVGISPSRDFTAGPATKVLMGTNTLLHNAAGQSHTTAGTMAVAVLDEIEQPQHRQTRFTVADK
;
A
#
# COMPACT_ATOMS: atom_id res chain seq x y z
N MET A 1 -12.94 -11.73 15.60
CA MET A 1 -12.46 -11.88 14.21
C MET A 1 -11.48 -13.04 14.19
N SER A 2 -11.40 -13.81 13.10
CA SER A 2 -10.40 -14.89 13.00
C SER A 2 -9.00 -14.28 12.87
N GLN A 3 -8.02 -14.85 13.55
CA GLN A 3 -6.61 -14.50 13.37
C GLN A 3 -6.19 -14.83 11.93
N LEU A 4 -5.36 -13.95 11.33
CA LEU A 4 -4.84 -14.07 9.97
C LEU A 4 -3.31 -13.99 10.01
N ASN A 5 -2.65 -14.64 9.07
CA ASN A 5 -1.22 -14.48 8.80
C ASN A 5 -1.03 -13.41 7.73
N ILE A 6 -0.41 -12.28 8.10
CA ILE A 6 -0.24 -11.12 7.23
C ILE A 6 1.25 -10.85 7.01
N THR A 7 1.68 -10.91 5.75
CA THR A 7 3.03 -10.48 5.35
C THR A 7 2.99 -9.02 4.91
N VAL A 8 3.86 -8.18 5.45
CA VAL A 8 3.95 -6.76 5.08
C VAL A 8 5.31 -6.49 4.45
N ILE A 9 5.33 -6.20 3.16
CA ILE A 9 6.52 -5.76 2.41
C ILE A 9 6.74 -4.28 2.67
N GLY A 10 8.00 -3.85 2.87
CA GLY A 10 8.30 -2.47 3.23
C GLY A 10 7.90 -2.14 4.66
N ALA A 11 7.91 -3.14 5.56
CA ALA A 11 7.40 -3.05 6.92
C ALA A 11 8.06 -1.97 7.80
N THR A 12 9.27 -1.54 7.47
CA THR A 12 10.00 -0.52 8.23
C THR A 12 9.72 0.90 7.74
N GLY A 13 9.04 1.06 6.61
CA GLY A 13 8.60 2.35 6.07
C GLY A 13 7.42 2.95 6.83
N MET A 14 7.05 4.18 6.47
CA MET A 14 5.96 4.92 7.12
C MET A 14 4.61 4.18 7.10
N ALA A 15 4.16 3.74 5.92
CA ALA A 15 2.91 2.99 5.79
C ALA A 15 3.03 1.59 6.39
N GLY A 16 4.09 0.86 6.00
CA GLY A 16 4.31 -0.53 6.44
C GLY A 16 4.36 -0.67 7.96
N SER A 17 5.06 0.22 8.67
CA SER A 17 5.16 0.14 10.14
C SER A 17 3.85 0.43 10.84
N ALA A 18 3.02 1.34 10.32
CA ALA A 18 1.67 1.58 10.83
C ALA A 18 0.75 0.39 10.59
N ILE A 19 0.85 -0.26 9.42
CA ILE A 19 0.08 -1.46 9.07
C ILE A 19 0.48 -2.64 9.98
N VAL A 20 1.78 -2.84 10.22
CA VAL A 20 2.28 -3.85 11.17
C VAL A 20 1.70 -3.61 12.57
N GLN A 21 1.75 -2.37 13.06
CA GLN A 21 1.22 -2.02 14.37
C GLN A 21 -0.29 -2.29 14.49
N GLU A 22 -1.07 -1.88 13.49
CA GLU A 22 -2.51 -2.08 13.50
C GLU A 22 -2.88 -3.56 13.37
N ALA A 23 -2.17 -4.33 12.54
CA ALA A 23 -2.37 -5.76 12.38
C ALA A 23 -2.12 -6.54 13.69
N VAL A 24 -1.01 -6.26 14.38
CA VAL A 24 -0.71 -6.87 15.69
C VAL A 24 -1.75 -6.45 16.73
N LYS A 25 -2.14 -5.17 16.75
CA LYS A 25 -3.17 -4.66 17.67
C LYS A 25 -4.52 -5.35 17.48
N ARG A 26 -4.86 -5.79 16.25
CA ARG A 26 -6.06 -6.58 15.93
C ARG A 26 -5.91 -8.08 16.19
N GLY A 27 -4.73 -8.53 16.65
CA GLY A 27 -4.47 -9.92 17.03
C GLY A 27 -4.03 -10.81 15.85
N HIS A 28 -3.63 -10.24 14.72
CA HIS A 28 -3.08 -11.00 13.60
C HIS A 28 -1.63 -11.40 13.82
N THR A 29 -1.21 -12.49 13.20
CA THR A 29 0.20 -12.90 13.12
C THR A 29 0.83 -12.13 11.97
N VAL A 30 1.93 -11.42 12.24
CA VAL A 30 2.55 -10.53 11.25
C VAL A 30 3.96 -10.97 10.92
N THR A 31 4.26 -11.10 9.63
CA THR A 31 5.61 -11.19 9.09
C THR A 31 6.01 -9.84 8.51
N ALA A 32 6.85 -9.11 9.24
CA ALA A 32 7.42 -7.84 8.81
C ALA A 32 8.63 -8.09 7.89
N MET A 33 8.52 -7.70 6.62
CA MET A 33 9.54 -7.89 5.61
C MET A 33 10.18 -6.56 5.20
N ALA A 34 11.51 -6.50 5.25
CA ALA A 34 12.30 -5.36 4.76
C ALA A 34 13.74 -5.80 4.47
N ARG A 35 14.53 -4.96 3.79
CA ARG A 35 15.93 -5.26 3.47
C ARG A 35 16.88 -5.17 4.68
N SER A 36 16.61 -4.24 5.60
CA SER A 36 17.52 -3.91 6.71
C SER A 36 17.16 -4.69 7.96
N GLU A 37 18.03 -5.62 8.38
CA GLU A 37 17.92 -6.33 9.65
C GLU A 37 17.85 -5.37 10.85
N ASN A 38 18.63 -4.30 10.82
CA ASN A 38 18.68 -3.31 11.90
C ASN A 38 17.35 -2.56 12.05
N ASP A 39 16.72 -2.17 10.93
CA ASP A 39 15.43 -1.48 10.97
C ASP A 39 14.30 -2.42 11.42
N LEU A 40 14.36 -3.69 11.00
CA LEU A 40 13.44 -4.73 11.49
C LEU A 40 13.61 -4.98 12.99
N ALA A 41 14.84 -5.06 13.49
CA ALA A 41 15.11 -5.19 14.91
C ALA A 41 14.61 -3.97 15.70
N ALA A 42 14.73 -2.76 15.15
CA ALA A 42 14.18 -1.55 15.75
C ALA A 42 12.64 -1.56 15.76
N LEU A 43 12.00 -2.07 14.70
CA LEU A 43 10.55 -2.24 14.64
C LEU A 43 10.07 -3.29 15.65
N ALA A 44 10.75 -4.43 15.77
CA ALA A 44 10.41 -5.51 16.71
C ALA A 44 10.52 -5.08 18.18
N LYS A 45 11.39 -4.12 18.50
CA LYS A 45 11.43 -3.48 19.83
C LYS A 45 10.19 -2.62 20.12
N LYS A 46 9.56 -2.06 19.09
CA LYS A 46 8.37 -1.19 19.20
C LYS A 46 7.07 -1.99 19.13
N VAL A 47 7.06 -3.10 18.39
CA VAL A 47 5.88 -3.93 18.15
C VAL A 47 6.22 -5.37 18.53
N ALA A 48 5.80 -5.79 19.72
CA ALA A 48 6.04 -7.14 20.20
C ALA A 48 5.25 -8.17 19.40
N GLY A 49 5.80 -9.38 19.26
CA GLY A 49 5.11 -10.52 18.65
C GLY A 49 5.13 -10.58 17.12
N ILE A 50 5.91 -9.73 16.45
CA ILE A 50 6.12 -9.83 14.99
C ILE A 50 7.22 -10.85 14.65
N HIS A 51 7.06 -11.54 13.54
CA HIS A 51 8.15 -12.24 12.86
C HIS A 51 8.85 -11.27 11.91
N THR A 52 10.19 -11.30 11.88
CA THR A 52 10.98 -10.45 10.98
C THR A 52 11.59 -11.28 9.86
N MET A 53 11.50 -10.79 8.63
CA MET A 53 12.12 -11.40 7.46
C MET A 53 12.99 -10.37 6.74
N ALA A 54 14.30 -10.47 6.94
CA ALA A 54 15.27 -9.59 6.33
C ALA A 54 15.65 -10.11 4.93
N VAL A 55 14.92 -9.66 3.92
CA VAL A 55 15.06 -10.14 2.54
C VAL A 55 14.65 -9.03 1.58
N ASP A 56 15.24 -9.06 0.39
CA ASP A 56 14.73 -8.27 -0.73
C ASP A 56 13.42 -8.89 -1.23
N ALA A 57 12.37 -8.08 -1.34
CA ALA A 57 11.06 -8.52 -1.84
C ALA A 57 11.12 -9.10 -3.25
N PHE A 58 12.16 -8.79 -4.04
CA PHE A 58 12.45 -9.38 -5.36
C PHE A 58 13.16 -10.75 -5.31
N GLN A 59 13.51 -11.24 -4.11
CA GLN A 59 14.21 -12.51 -3.92
C GLN A 59 13.41 -13.53 -3.08
N VAL A 60 12.22 -13.17 -2.59
CA VAL A 60 11.34 -14.08 -1.84
C VAL A 60 10.85 -15.23 -2.73
N PRO A 61 10.99 -16.51 -2.36
CA PRO A 61 10.45 -17.63 -3.13
C PRO A 61 8.92 -17.58 -3.28
N ALA A 62 8.40 -18.08 -4.39
CA ALA A 62 6.98 -17.97 -4.69
C ALA A 62 6.10 -18.70 -3.66
N GLU A 63 6.58 -19.84 -3.14
CA GLU A 63 5.92 -20.66 -2.12
C GLU A 63 5.68 -19.92 -0.80
N ASP A 64 6.55 -18.97 -0.43
CA ASP A 64 6.46 -18.24 0.83
C ASP A 64 5.25 -17.29 0.84
N TRP A 65 4.82 -16.80 -0.33
CA TRP A 65 3.61 -15.98 -0.43
C TRP A 65 2.35 -16.77 -0.12
N HIS A 66 2.30 -18.05 -0.49
CA HIS A 66 1.10 -18.90 -0.34
C HIS A 66 0.82 -19.29 1.12
N ALA A 67 1.80 -19.13 2.02
CA ALA A 67 1.63 -19.35 3.45
C ALA A 67 0.80 -18.25 4.14
N ALA A 68 0.72 -17.05 3.54
CA ALA A 68 -0.01 -15.92 4.10
C ALA A 68 -1.51 -15.95 3.74
N ASP A 69 -2.35 -15.39 4.61
CA ASP A 69 -3.74 -15.02 4.30
C ASP A 69 -3.80 -13.74 3.48
N ALA A 70 -2.93 -12.78 3.80
CA ALA A 70 -2.80 -11.53 3.07
C ALA A 70 -1.33 -11.11 2.93
N VAL A 71 -1.01 -10.49 1.79
CA VAL A 71 0.26 -9.82 1.54
C VAL A 71 -0.05 -8.34 1.31
N VAL A 72 0.60 -7.46 2.07
CA VAL A 72 0.51 -6.01 1.89
C VAL A 72 1.80 -5.51 1.27
N ASP A 73 1.70 -5.00 0.05
CA ASP A 73 2.77 -4.29 -0.62
C ASP A 73 2.75 -2.81 -0.21
N ALA A 74 3.58 -2.49 0.78
CA ALA A 74 3.90 -1.12 1.18
C ALA A 74 5.33 -0.73 0.77
N PHE A 75 5.84 -1.32 -0.31
CA PHE A 75 7.13 -0.99 -0.89
C PHE A 75 7.20 0.50 -1.27
N ALA A 76 8.35 1.11 -1.01
CA ALA A 76 8.67 2.45 -1.42
C ALA A 76 10.12 2.50 -1.91
N THR A 77 10.39 3.41 -2.83
CA THR A 77 11.69 3.53 -3.48
C THR A 77 12.01 4.98 -3.78
N ASP A 78 13.26 5.25 -4.14
CA ASP A 78 13.68 6.57 -4.61
C ASP A 78 13.28 6.79 -6.08
N PRO A 79 13.23 8.05 -6.55
CA PRO A 79 12.81 8.40 -7.90
C PRO A 79 13.61 7.73 -9.02
N ALA A 80 14.90 7.44 -8.83
CA ALA A 80 15.73 6.80 -9.87
C ALA A 80 15.35 5.33 -10.08
N HIS A 81 14.69 4.71 -9.10
CA HIS A 81 14.24 3.32 -9.15
C HIS A 81 12.71 3.20 -9.09
N ALA A 82 11.98 4.26 -9.45
CA ALA A 82 10.51 4.28 -9.38
C ALA A 82 9.83 3.13 -10.15
N TYR A 83 10.46 2.65 -11.22
CA TYR A 83 9.99 1.50 -12.01
C TYR A 83 9.83 0.22 -11.17
N LEU A 84 10.52 0.10 -10.04
CA LEU A 84 10.41 -1.07 -9.14
C LEU A 84 9.01 -1.26 -8.56
N HIS A 85 8.17 -0.22 -8.49
CA HIS A 85 6.75 -0.37 -8.16
C HIS A 85 6.02 -1.29 -9.15
N ILE A 86 6.30 -1.11 -10.45
CA ILE A 86 5.71 -1.93 -11.52
C ILE A 86 6.31 -3.34 -11.46
N ASP A 87 7.64 -3.45 -11.31
CA ASP A 87 8.32 -4.75 -11.30
C ASP A 87 7.85 -5.62 -10.14
N LEU A 88 7.71 -5.07 -8.92
CA LEU A 88 7.24 -5.83 -7.77
C LEU A 88 5.79 -6.28 -7.95
N ALA A 89 4.92 -5.39 -8.44
CA ALA A 89 3.53 -5.74 -8.72
C ALA A 89 3.40 -6.83 -9.78
N THR A 90 4.17 -6.75 -10.87
CA THR A 90 4.17 -7.77 -11.92
C THR A 90 4.67 -9.12 -11.42
N ARG A 91 5.70 -9.12 -10.56
CA ARG A 91 6.21 -10.32 -9.89
C ARG A 91 5.16 -10.97 -9.00
N LEU A 92 4.59 -10.24 -8.06
CA LEU A 92 3.56 -10.74 -7.14
C LEU A 92 2.36 -11.28 -7.92
N VAL A 93 1.92 -10.58 -8.96
CA VAL A 93 0.83 -11.04 -9.83
C VAL A 93 1.21 -12.35 -10.52
N ALA A 94 2.42 -12.47 -11.07
CA ALA A 94 2.86 -13.68 -11.76
C ALA A 94 2.90 -14.91 -10.83
N GLU A 95 3.40 -14.73 -9.61
CA GLU A 95 3.56 -15.79 -8.61
C GLU A 95 2.23 -16.23 -7.96
N LEU A 96 1.19 -15.40 -8.07
CA LEU A 96 -0.13 -15.62 -7.45
C LEU A 96 -1.27 -15.85 -8.46
N ARG A 97 -0.95 -16.02 -9.75
CA ARG A 97 -1.98 -16.27 -10.77
C ARG A 97 -2.77 -17.55 -10.48
N GLY A 98 -4.08 -17.47 -10.66
CA GLY A 98 -4.98 -18.61 -10.51
C GLY A 98 -5.26 -18.99 -9.05
N THR A 99 -4.75 -18.22 -8.09
CA THR A 99 -5.06 -18.41 -6.67
C THR A 99 -5.96 -17.28 -6.16
N ASN A 100 -6.76 -17.60 -5.14
CA ASN A 100 -7.60 -16.64 -4.42
C ASN A 100 -7.01 -16.24 -3.06
N LYS A 101 -5.89 -16.88 -2.66
CA LYS A 101 -5.14 -16.65 -1.43
C LYS A 101 -3.64 -16.69 -1.76
N PRO A 102 -2.82 -15.80 -1.19
CA PRO A 102 -3.18 -14.66 -0.34
C PRO A 102 -4.02 -13.59 -1.07
N ARG A 103 -4.73 -12.77 -0.28
CA ARG A 103 -5.23 -11.48 -0.76
C ARG A 103 -4.06 -10.50 -0.83
N VAL A 104 -3.87 -9.82 -1.96
CA VAL A 104 -2.76 -8.88 -2.14
C VAL A 104 -3.27 -7.45 -2.08
N VAL A 105 -2.76 -6.66 -1.14
CA VAL A 105 -3.10 -5.25 -0.98
C VAL A 105 -1.93 -4.41 -1.48
N PHE A 106 -2.16 -3.56 -2.47
CA PHE A 106 -1.17 -2.63 -3.00
C PHE A 106 -1.40 -1.23 -2.45
N ILE A 107 -0.41 -0.67 -1.75
CA ILE A 107 -0.40 0.75 -1.37
C ILE A 107 0.09 1.55 -2.58
N LEU A 108 -0.85 2.18 -3.27
CA LEU A 108 -0.61 2.95 -4.51
C LEU A 108 -0.37 4.43 -4.20
N GLY A 109 -0.13 5.22 -5.24
CA GLY A 109 0.00 6.68 -5.15
C GLY A 109 -1.31 7.44 -5.42
N ALA A 110 -1.36 8.69 -4.95
CA ALA A 110 -2.45 9.62 -5.24
C ALA A 110 -2.46 10.14 -6.69
N GLY A 111 -1.34 10.02 -7.42
CA GLY A 111 -1.18 10.53 -8.79
C GLY A 111 -2.21 10.02 -9.80
N SER A 112 -2.78 8.84 -9.55
CA SER A 112 -3.80 8.20 -10.38
C SER A 112 -5.24 8.56 -10.01
N LEU A 113 -5.45 9.44 -9.02
CA LEU A 113 -6.76 9.98 -8.67
C LEU A 113 -7.14 11.11 -9.61
N GLN A 114 -8.45 11.32 -9.79
CA GLN A 114 -9.03 12.39 -10.57
C GLN A 114 -9.26 13.62 -9.70
N THR A 115 -9.00 14.80 -10.25
CA THR A 115 -9.20 16.10 -9.60
C THR A 115 -9.69 17.13 -10.63
N GLY A 116 -10.10 18.31 -10.15
CA GLY A 116 -10.64 19.37 -11.01
C GLY A 116 -12.05 19.08 -11.56
N ALA A 117 -12.64 20.10 -12.19
CA ALA A 117 -13.96 20.00 -12.81
C ALA A 117 -13.95 19.17 -14.11
N ASP A 118 -12.79 19.03 -14.73
CA ASP A 118 -12.52 18.26 -15.95
C ASP A 118 -12.03 16.83 -15.66
N HIS A 119 -11.93 16.43 -14.38
CA HIS A 119 -11.53 15.09 -13.94
C HIS A 119 -10.16 14.61 -14.46
N HIS A 120 -9.20 15.52 -14.66
CA HIS A 120 -7.83 15.17 -15.00
C HIS A 120 -7.12 14.47 -13.83
N LEU A 121 -5.95 13.86 -14.08
CA LEU A 121 -5.23 13.10 -13.07
C LEU A 121 -4.38 14.00 -12.18
N VAL A 122 -4.27 13.68 -10.89
CA VAL A 122 -3.39 14.41 -9.96
C VAL A 122 -1.93 14.43 -10.45
N VAL A 123 -1.45 13.37 -11.12
CA VAL A 123 -0.10 13.36 -11.69
C VAL A 123 0.12 14.45 -12.75
N ASP A 124 -0.93 14.87 -13.45
CA ASP A 124 -0.85 15.96 -14.44
C ASP A 124 -0.60 17.32 -13.76
N ASP A 125 -1.12 17.52 -12.55
CA ASP A 125 -0.80 18.70 -11.73
C ASP A 125 0.60 18.63 -11.15
N LEU A 126 1.01 17.44 -10.66
CA LEU A 126 2.35 17.24 -10.09
C LEU A 126 3.46 17.53 -11.12
N ARG A 127 3.26 17.17 -12.38
CA ARG A 127 4.21 17.49 -13.48
C ARG A 127 4.50 18.97 -13.61
N LYS A 128 3.51 19.83 -13.31
CA LYS A 128 3.60 21.29 -13.48
C LYS A 128 4.29 21.97 -12.30
N LEU A 129 4.52 21.26 -11.19
CA LEU A 129 5.19 21.84 -10.02
C LEU A 129 6.67 22.14 -10.33
N PRO A 130 7.22 23.27 -9.83
CA PRO A 130 8.65 23.52 -9.88
C PRO A 130 9.43 22.39 -9.19
N GLY A 131 10.48 21.86 -9.83
CA GLY A 131 11.29 20.76 -9.29
C GLY A 131 10.63 19.38 -9.37
N SER A 132 9.56 19.24 -10.16
CA SER A 132 8.85 17.96 -10.34
C SER A 132 9.75 16.85 -10.89
N ASP A 133 10.77 17.18 -11.69
CA ASP A 133 11.79 16.28 -12.20
C ASP A 133 12.49 15.45 -11.11
N GLN A 134 12.55 15.97 -9.88
CA GLN A 134 13.17 15.27 -8.75
C GLN A 134 12.30 14.16 -8.16
N PHE A 135 10.98 14.15 -8.39
CA PHE A 135 10.07 13.21 -7.71
C PHE A 135 9.00 12.58 -8.60
N ILE A 136 8.73 13.14 -9.79
CA ILE A 136 7.56 12.79 -10.63
C ILE A 136 7.56 11.33 -11.09
N ALA A 137 8.74 10.71 -11.19
CA ALA A 137 8.88 9.31 -11.61
C ALA A 137 8.08 8.33 -10.72
N ILE A 138 7.94 8.63 -9.42
CA ILE A 138 7.22 7.78 -8.46
C ILE A 138 5.70 7.75 -8.76
N PRO A 139 4.95 8.87 -8.72
CA PRO A 139 3.51 8.85 -9.01
C PRO A 139 3.19 8.41 -10.45
N GLU A 140 4.09 8.62 -11.42
CA GLU A 140 3.94 8.09 -12.77
C GLU A 140 4.07 6.56 -12.80
N SER A 141 5.08 6.00 -12.13
CA SER A 141 5.27 4.54 -12.06
C SER A 141 4.12 3.86 -11.32
N GLN A 142 3.64 4.44 -10.22
CA GLN A 142 2.47 3.91 -9.50
C GLN A 142 1.15 4.08 -10.27
N TYR A 143 1.05 5.08 -11.16
CA TYR A 143 -0.08 5.15 -12.09
C TYR A 143 -0.06 4.01 -13.10
N ILE A 144 1.12 3.69 -13.66
CA ILE A 144 1.32 2.55 -14.56
C ILE A 144 1.07 1.22 -13.84
N GLU A 145 1.55 1.08 -12.60
CA GLU A 145 1.27 -0.06 -11.71
C GLU A 145 -0.24 -0.31 -11.59
N LEU A 146 -1.03 0.73 -11.31
CA LEU A 146 -2.49 0.60 -11.27
C LEU A 146 -3.10 0.19 -12.62
N GLN A 147 -2.60 0.72 -13.75
CA GLN A 147 -3.09 0.30 -15.07
C GLN A 147 -2.80 -1.18 -15.32
N PHE A 148 -1.61 -1.65 -14.95
CA PHE A 148 -1.25 -3.06 -15.00
C PHE A 148 -2.22 -3.89 -14.14
N LEU A 149 -2.40 -3.55 -12.87
CA LEU A 149 -3.30 -4.27 -11.95
C LEU A 149 -4.74 -4.37 -12.49
N ARG A 150 -5.26 -3.30 -13.11
CA ARG A 150 -6.60 -3.29 -13.73
C ARG A 150 -6.78 -4.34 -14.82
N SER A 151 -5.71 -4.73 -15.51
CA SER A 151 -5.72 -5.81 -16.51
C SER A 151 -5.77 -7.22 -15.89
N VAL A 152 -5.45 -7.35 -14.59
CA VAL A 152 -5.35 -8.63 -13.88
C VAL A 152 -6.70 -9.06 -13.32
N LYS A 153 -7.22 -10.19 -13.82
CA LYS A 153 -8.54 -10.76 -13.45
C LYS A 153 -8.48 -12.07 -12.68
N ASN A 154 -7.30 -12.65 -12.49
CA ASN A 154 -7.12 -13.97 -11.88
C ASN A 154 -6.16 -13.96 -10.68
N VAL A 155 -6.08 -12.82 -9.99
CA VAL A 155 -5.39 -12.65 -8.69
C VAL A 155 -6.33 -11.88 -7.77
N ASN A 156 -6.39 -12.25 -6.49
CA ASN A 156 -7.19 -11.58 -5.46
C ASN A 156 -6.51 -10.29 -4.97
N TRP A 157 -6.40 -9.28 -5.83
CA TRP A 157 -5.77 -8.00 -5.49
C TRP A 157 -6.79 -6.91 -5.13
N VAL A 158 -6.34 -5.94 -4.35
CA VAL A 158 -7.00 -4.65 -4.12
C VAL A 158 -5.93 -3.56 -4.04
N GLY A 159 -6.21 -2.40 -4.65
CA GLY A 159 -5.36 -1.22 -4.57
C GLY A 159 -5.97 -0.19 -3.63
N ILE A 160 -5.13 0.49 -2.84
CA ILE A 160 -5.55 1.58 -1.96
C ILE A 160 -4.65 2.78 -2.23
N SER A 161 -5.24 3.89 -2.68
CA SER A 161 -4.53 5.16 -2.86
C SER A 161 -4.75 6.06 -1.64
N PRO A 162 -3.70 6.64 -1.04
CA PRO A 162 -3.87 7.71 -0.06
C PRO A 162 -4.42 8.97 -0.75
N SER A 163 -4.76 9.97 0.06
CA SER A 163 -4.96 11.34 -0.40
C SER A 163 -3.65 11.99 -0.85
N ARG A 164 -3.73 13.23 -1.36
CA ARG A 164 -2.56 13.97 -1.91
C ARG A 164 -1.42 14.05 -0.89
N ASP A 165 -1.73 14.46 0.33
CA ASP A 165 -0.77 14.56 1.41
C ASP A 165 -0.86 13.28 2.26
N PHE A 166 0.19 12.46 2.21
CA PHE A 166 0.28 11.23 2.99
C PHE A 166 1.41 11.34 4.01
N THR A 167 1.06 11.38 5.30
CA THR A 167 2.02 11.71 6.36
C THR A 167 1.99 10.69 7.50
N ALA A 168 3.04 10.70 8.34
CA ALA A 168 3.06 9.93 9.56
C ALA A 168 2.06 10.51 10.57
N GLY A 169 1.27 9.66 11.23
CA GLY A 169 0.33 10.10 12.25
C GLY A 169 -0.63 8.99 12.70
N PRO A 170 -1.33 9.20 13.82
CA PRO A 170 -2.33 8.27 14.33
C PRO A 170 -3.54 8.20 13.39
N ALA A 171 -4.30 7.11 13.49
CA ALA A 171 -5.54 6.96 12.73
C ALA A 171 -6.59 7.97 13.16
N THR A 172 -7.34 8.49 12.18
CA THR A 172 -8.55 9.27 12.38
C THR A 172 -9.76 8.50 11.82
N LYS A 173 -10.92 9.16 11.74
CA LYS A 173 -12.07 8.55 11.04
C LYS A 173 -11.78 8.51 9.55
N VAL A 174 -11.95 7.35 8.93
CA VAL A 174 -11.69 7.15 7.50
C VAL A 174 -12.83 7.76 6.67
N LEU A 175 -12.49 8.60 5.69
CA LEU A 175 -13.33 8.90 4.54
C LEU A 175 -12.89 8.01 3.38
N MET A 176 -13.84 7.37 2.70
CA MET A 176 -13.56 6.48 1.57
C MET A 176 -14.16 7.01 0.27
N GLY A 177 -13.49 6.72 -0.84
CA GLY A 177 -13.93 7.03 -2.19
C GLY A 177 -13.36 6.04 -3.20
N THR A 178 -13.60 6.29 -4.48
CA THR A 178 -13.17 5.39 -5.55
C THR A 178 -11.99 5.98 -6.33
N ASN A 179 -12.27 6.88 -7.27
CA ASN A 179 -11.26 7.40 -8.19
C ASN A 179 -11.01 8.91 -8.06
N THR A 180 -11.81 9.62 -7.27
CA THR A 180 -11.67 11.07 -7.09
C THR A 180 -10.84 11.40 -5.87
N LEU A 181 -9.98 12.41 -5.98
CA LEU A 181 -9.21 12.94 -4.87
C LEU A 181 -10.15 13.46 -3.78
N LEU A 182 -10.00 12.91 -2.58
CA LEU A 182 -10.83 13.23 -1.43
C LEU A 182 -10.33 14.50 -0.74
N HIS A 183 -11.28 15.27 -0.19
CA HIS A 183 -11.03 16.41 0.68
C HIS A 183 -11.86 16.27 1.95
N ASN A 184 -11.25 16.53 3.10
CA ASN A 184 -11.93 16.53 4.39
C ASN A 184 -12.79 17.78 4.58
N ALA A 185 -13.46 17.91 5.73
CA ALA A 185 -14.32 19.06 6.03
C ALA A 185 -13.56 20.41 6.05
N ALA A 186 -12.24 20.40 6.23
CA ALA A 186 -11.37 21.57 6.16
C ALA A 186 -10.83 21.84 4.74
N GLY A 187 -11.27 21.08 3.73
CA GLY A 187 -10.81 21.21 2.35
C GLY A 187 -9.42 20.61 2.10
N GLN A 188 -8.88 19.80 3.01
CA GLN A 188 -7.55 19.21 2.89
C GLN A 188 -7.64 17.81 2.29
N SER A 189 -6.76 17.51 1.34
CA SER A 189 -6.59 16.15 0.82
C SER A 189 -5.46 15.46 1.59
N HIS A 190 -5.78 14.93 2.77
CA HIS A 190 -4.79 14.40 3.70
C HIS A 190 -5.14 12.99 4.18
N THR A 191 -4.13 12.17 4.43
CA THR A 191 -4.25 10.84 5.05
C THR A 191 -3.06 10.61 5.97
N THR A 192 -3.30 10.11 7.18
CA THR A 192 -2.22 9.60 8.03
C THR A 192 -1.91 8.13 7.74
N ALA A 193 -0.68 7.71 8.04
CA ALA A 193 -0.28 6.29 8.00
C ALA A 193 -1.17 5.41 8.88
N GLY A 194 -1.64 5.90 10.03
CA GLY A 194 -2.60 5.19 10.88
C GLY A 194 -3.97 5.02 10.22
N THR A 195 -4.49 6.05 9.55
CA THR A 195 -5.78 5.98 8.83
C THR A 195 -5.68 4.99 7.67
N MET A 196 -4.56 5.01 6.93
CA MET A 196 -4.26 4.01 5.90
C MET A 196 -4.23 2.59 6.49
N ALA A 197 -3.54 2.39 7.63
CA ALA A 197 -3.46 1.10 8.28
C ALA A 197 -4.84 0.56 8.70
N VAL A 198 -5.69 1.40 9.28
CA VAL A 198 -7.07 1.01 9.62
C VAL A 198 -7.84 0.57 8.38
N ALA A 199 -7.77 1.33 7.29
CA ALA A 199 -8.47 0.98 6.05
C ALA A 199 -7.95 -0.31 5.40
N VAL A 200 -6.62 -0.53 5.42
CA VAL A 200 -6.00 -1.77 4.94
C VAL A 200 -6.52 -2.97 5.74
N LEU A 201 -6.52 -2.88 7.07
CA LEU A 201 -6.93 -4.00 7.92
C LEU A 201 -8.44 -4.23 7.86
N ASP A 202 -9.27 -3.18 7.78
CA ASP A 202 -10.72 -3.31 7.56
C ASP A 202 -11.01 -4.08 6.27
N GLU A 203 -10.27 -3.77 5.19
CA GLU A 203 -10.41 -4.43 3.88
C GLU A 203 -9.86 -5.86 3.87
N ILE A 204 -8.86 -6.18 4.70
CA ILE A 204 -8.34 -7.55 4.85
C ILE A 204 -9.33 -8.40 5.66
N GLU A 205 -9.87 -7.87 6.76
CA GLU A 205 -10.77 -8.60 7.66
C GLU A 205 -12.16 -8.79 7.05
N GLN A 206 -12.67 -7.80 6.33
CA GLN A 206 -14.00 -7.81 5.72
C GLN A 206 -13.96 -7.30 4.27
N PRO A 207 -13.43 -8.10 3.32
CA PRO A 207 -13.21 -7.63 1.94
C PRO A 207 -14.47 -7.10 1.27
N GLN A 208 -14.46 -5.81 0.91
CA GLN A 208 -15.54 -5.14 0.17
C GLN A 208 -15.17 -4.90 -1.30
N HIS A 209 -13.88 -4.89 -1.61
CA HIS A 209 -13.34 -4.53 -2.92
C HIS A 209 -12.64 -5.72 -3.57
N ARG A 210 -12.84 -5.93 -4.88
CA ARG A 210 -12.17 -7.00 -5.63
C ARG A 210 -11.64 -6.44 -6.94
N GLN A 211 -10.34 -6.59 -7.17
CA GLN A 211 -9.67 -6.24 -8.43
C GLN A 211 -9.97 -4.80 -8.87
N THR A 212 -9.95 -3.90 -7.88
CA THR A 212 -10.24 -2.48 -8.04
C THR A 212 -9.34 -1.67 -7.11
N ARG A 213 -9.33 -0.35 -7.34
CA ARG A 213 -8.73 0.63 -6.43
C ARG A 213 -9.83 1.41 -5.72
N PHE A 214 -9.67 1.61 -4.41
CA PHE A 214 -10.36 2.65 -3.65
C PHE A 214 -9.37 3.64 -3.05
N THR A 215 -9.85 4.75 -2.51
CA THR A 215 -9.01 5.78 -1.90
C THR A 215 -9.53 6.20 -0.54
N VAL A 216 -8.62 6.67 0.30
CA VAL A 216 -8.91 7.05 1.68
C VAL A 216 -8.39 8.44 2.01
N ALA A 217 -9.07 9.11 2.95
CA ALA A 217 -8.66 10.36 3.56
C ALA A 217 -8.98 10.36 5.04
N ASP A 218 -8.35 11.26 5.78
CA ASP A 218 -8.84 11.67 7.10
C ASP A 218 -10.16 12.43 6.93
N LYS A 219 -11.14 12.17 7.79
CA LYS A 219 -12.46 12.81 7.76
C LYS A 219 -12.48 14.19 8.43
#